data_AF-A0A0U1HUM2-F1
#
_entry.id   AF-A0A0U1HUM2-F1
#
_cell.length_a   1.000
_cell.length_b   1.000
_cell.length_c   1.000
_cell.angle_alpha   90.00
_cell.angle_beta   90.00
_cell.angle_gamma   90.00
#
_symmetry.space_group_name_H-M   'P 1'
#
loop_
_entity.id
_entity.type
_entity.pdbx_description
1 polymer ?
#
loop_
_entity_poly.entity_id
_entity_poly.type
_entity_poly.pdbx_seq_one_letter_code
_entity_poly.pdbx_strand_id
1 'polypeptide(L)'
;MKKLKFDFRLSHILFFFLGVMVTVVLLWVLYKDPTRITAPALTALTTMCTFLLALWSAFKVNKWLNSKVNDAAFKQTEKILESISKIHFSSRVILDDCNLISESDLISAIHSRIESINERAKEALHDKSKSIGKHTQICNEMNLQLQILTYELPMWNIKLKNEEMKINILNIITSAVKFIDHCDKLKRKTNEKDLHHAMSISREIINHYHPILVEHINSIVTKQYEEIFEPVTSPSKKVSE
;
A
#
# COMPACT_ATOMS: atom_id res chain seq x y z
N MET A 1 3.83 2.80 27.96
CA MET A 1 4.66 1.60 28.25
C MET A 1 6.13 1.95 28.08
N LYS A 2 6.91 1.94 29.18
CA LYS A 2 8.35 2.18 29.14
C LYS A 2 9.00 1.09 28.27
N LYS A 3 9.75 1.50 27.25
CA LYS A 3 10.56 0.62 26.41
C LYS A 3 11.52 -0.15 27.32
N LEU A 4 11.28 -1.44 27.52
CA LEU A 4 12.31 -2.39 27.95
C LEU A 4 13.29 -2.50 26.78
N LYS A 5 14.23 -1.55 26.69
CA LYS A 5 15.44 -1.71 25.90
C LYS A 5 16.27 -2.78 26.60
N PHE A 6 16.01 -4.03 26.25
CA PHE A 6 16.99 -5.09 26.50
C PHE A 6 18.17 -4.83 25.57
N ASP A 7 19.11 -3.99 26.01
CA ASP A 7 20.44 -3.90 25.40
C ASP A 7 21.18 -5.19 25.73
N PHE A 8 20.83 -6.28 25.04
CA PHE A 8 21.54 -7.54 25.07
C PHE A 8 22.92 -7.33 24.44
N ARG A 9 23.85 -6.75 25.21
CA ARG A 9 25.23 -6.59 24.77
C ARG A 9 25.85 -7.97 24.65
N LEU A 10 26.57 -8.20 23.56
CA LEU A 10 27.33 -9.44 23.30
C LEU A 10 28.16 -9.88 24.52
N SER A 11 28.62 -8.91 25.31
CA SER A 11 29.31 -9.10 26.59
C SER A 11 28.56 -9.99 27.58
N HIS A 12 27.23 -9.89 27.70
CA HIS A 12 26.45 -10.70 28.65
C HIS A 12 26.40 -12.17 28.24
N ILE A 13 26.30 -12.44 26.93
CA ILE A 13 26.39 -13.79 26.38
C ILE A 13 27.79 -14.36 26.63
N LEU A 14 28.82 -13.53 26.45
CA LEU A 14 30.22 -13.91 26.66
C LEU A 14 30.52 -14.21 28.13
N PHE A 15 30.06 -13.37 29.07
CA PHE A 15 30.18 -13.62 30.51
C PHE A 15 29.40 -14.84 30.99
N PHE A 16 28.25 -15.15 30.38
CA PHE A 16 27.51 -16.38 30.66
C PHE A 16 28.34 -17.63 30.30
N PHE A 17 28.92 -17.67 29.09
CA PHE A 17 29.82 -18.76 28.70
C PHE A 17 31.06 -18.86 29.57
N LEU A 18 31.65 -17.71 29.94
CA LEU A 18 32.82 -17.65 30.80
C LEU A 18 32.50 -18.17 32.22
N GLY A 19 31.34 -17.83 32.78
CA GLY A 19 30.89 -18.34 34.08
C GLY A 19 30.66 -19.85 34.10
N VAL A 20 30.08 -20.41 33.02
CA VAL A 20 29.89 -21.86 32.86
C VAL A 20 31.24 -22.58 32.73
N MET A 21 32.18 -22.04 31.94
CA MET A 21 33.52 -22.62 31.82
C MET A 21 34.31 -22.56 33.13
N VAL A 22 34.21 -21.46 33.88
CA VAL A 22 34.85 -21.32 35.20
C VAL A 22 34.31 -22.34 36.19
N THR A 23 33.01 -22.61 36.20
CA THR A 23 32.42 -23.62 37.09
C THR A 23 32.87 -25.04 36.73
N VAL A 24 32.96 -25.37 35.43
CA VAL A 24 33.50 -26.66 34.97
C VAL A 24 34.98 -26.83 35.34
N VAL A 25 35.80 -25.80 35.11
CA VAL A 25 37.24 -25.82 35.43
C VAL A 25 37.49 -25.88 36.95
N LEU A 26 36.75 -25.12 37.76
CA LEU A 26 36.86 -25.17 39.22
C LEU A 26 36.51 -26.55 39.76
N LEU A 27 35.43 -27.17 39.27
CA LEU A 27 35.09 -28.54 39.64
C LEU A 27 36.18 -29.53 39.24
N TRP A 28 36.79 -29.34 38.07
CA TRP A 28 37.86 -30.21 37.59
C TRP A 28 39.12 -30.11 38.47
N VAL A 29 39.49 -28.90 38.87
CA VAL A 29 40.60 -28.63 39.80
C VAL A 29 40.31 -29.18 41.19
N LEU A 30 39.07 -29.04 41.69
CA LEU A 30 38.69 -29.45 43.05
C LEU A 30 38.67 -30.98 43.22
N TYR A 31 38.18 -31.71 42.22
CA TYR A 31 38.03 -33.16 42.31
C TYR A 31 39.21 -33.95 41.75
N LYS A 32 40.18 -33.30 41.08
CA LYS A 32 41.40 -33.90 40.49
C LYS A 32 41.17 -35.12 39.59
N ASP A 33 39.93 -35.35 39.15
CA ASP A 33 39.54 -36.55 38.41
C ASP A 33 38.66 -36.15 37.21
N PRO A 34 39.18 -36.19 35.96
CA PRO A 34 38.43 -35.78 34.76
C PRO A 34 37.22 -36.62 34.43
N THR A 35 37.12 -37.81 35.01
CA THR A 35 36.17 -38.84 34.62
C THR A 35 34.87 -38.80 35.43
N ARG A 36 34.86 -38.12 36.59
CA ARG A 36 33.67 -37.94 37.41
C ARG A 36 32.87 -36.71 36.95
N ILE A 37 31.90 -36.94 36.07
CA ILE A 37 30.86 -35.96 35.76
C ILE A 37 30.00 -35.80 37.02
N THR A 38 30.23 -34.74 37.79
CA THR A 38 29.43 -34.43 38.97
C THR A 38 28.12 -33.77 38.55
N ALA A 39 27.06 -33.96 39.33
CA ALA A 39 25.73 -33.39 39.05
C ALA A 39 25.76 -31.88 38.73
N PRO A 40 26.53 -31.02 39.46
CA PRO A 40 26.61 -29.59 39.15
C PRO A 40 27.23 -29.28 37.78
N ALA A 41 28.24 -30.03 37.33
CA ALA A 41 28.83 -29.86 36.01
C ALA A 41 27.83 -30.23 34.89
N LEU A 42 27.06 -31.30 35.09
CA LEU A 42 26.01 -31.71 34.16
C LEU A 42 24.87 -30.68 34.10
N THR A 43 24.47 -30.11 35.24
CA THR A 43 23.48 -29.03 35.30
C THR A 43 23.95 -27.75 34.60
N ALA A 44 25.24 -27.39 34.76
CA ALA A 44 25.81 -26.22 34.06
C ALA A 44 25.83 -26.42 32.53
N LEU A 45 26.23 -27.62 32.07
CA LEU A 45 26.23 -27.96 30.64
C LEU A 45 24.82 -27.96 30.03
N THR A 46 23.85 -28.57 30.73
CA THR A 46 22.45 -28.57 30.29
C THR A 46 21.87 -27.16 30.23
N THR A 47 22.16 -26.30 31.22
CA THR A 47 21.75 -24.89 31.22
C THR A 47 22.34 -24.11 30.03
N MET A 48 23.61 -24.37 29.68
CA MET A 48 24.25 -23.78 28.51
C MET A 48 23.58 -24.22 27.20
N CYS A 49 23.27 -25.51 27.06
CA CYS A 49 22.54 -26.04 25.91
C CYS A 49 21.12 -25.44 25.80
N THR A 50 20.38 -25.35 26.91
CA THR A 50 19.04 -24.73 26.94
C THR A 50 19.12 -23.25 26.58
N PHE A 51 20.12 -22.53 27.07
CA PHE A 51 20.33 -21.11 26.73
C PHE A 51 20.65 -20.93 25.24
N LEU A 52 21.54 -21.75 24.67
CA LEU A 52 21.86 -21.74 23.24
C LEU A 52 20.63 -22.04 22.37
N LEU A 53 19.81 -23.02 22.76
CA LEU A 53 18.56 -23.34 22.07
C LEU A 53 17.53 -22.21 22.18
N ALA A 54 17.44 -21.55 23.33
CA ALA A 54 16.58 -20.39 23.53
C ALA A 54 17.03 -19.20 22.67
N LEU A 55 18.34 -18.93 22.62
CA LEU A 55 18.94 -17.88 21.79
C LEU A 55 18.68 -18.16 20.30
N TRP A 56 18.94 -19.39 19.86
CA TRP A 56 18.67 -19.85 18.50
C TRP A 56 17.20 -19.70 18.14
N SER A 57 16.30 -20.11 19.05
CA SER A 57 14.85 -19.96 18.86
C SER A 57 14.44 -18.50 18.77
N ALA A 58 14.98 -17.62 19.63
CA ALA A 58 14.71 -16.19 19.59
C ALA A 58 15.19 -15.54 18.28
N PHE A 59 16.39 -15.88 17.79
CA PHE A 59 16.88 -15.40 16.50
C PHE A 59 16.02 -15.89 15.33
N LYS A 60 15.64 -17.17 15.33
CA LYS A 60 14.80 -17.76 14.29
C LYS A 60 13.40 -17.15 14.29
N VAL A 61 12.81 -16.91 15.46
CA VAL A 61 11.52 -16.22 15.64
C VAL A 61 11.60 -14.78 15.16
N ASN A 62 12.66 -14.03 15.50
CA ASN A 62 12.83 -12.65 15.03
C ASN A 62 12.97 -12.57 13.50
N LYS A 63 13.75 -13.48 12.89
CA LYS A 63 13.86 -13.58 11.43
C LYS A 63 12.51 -13.91 10.79
N TRP A 64 11.76 -14.85 11.39
CA TRP A 64 10.43 -15.22 10.93
C TRP A 64 9.41 -14.08 11.05
N LEU A 65 9.38 -13.39 12.19
CA LEU A 65 8.52 -12.21 12.42
C LEU A 65 8.82 -11.10 11.41
N ASN A 66 10.09 -10.78 11.20
CA ASN A 66 10.48 -9.76 10.21
C ASN A 66 10.09 -10.16 8.80
N SER A 67 10.24 -11.44 8.43
CA SER A 67 9.75 -11.95 7.14
C SER A 67 8.24 -11.75 7.00
N LYS A 68 7.47 -12.04 8.06
CA LYS A 68 6.01 -11.90 8.04
C LYS A 68 5.53 -10.46 7.99
N VAL A 69 6.20 -9.56 8.70
CA VAL A 69 5.93 -8.12 8.63
C VAL A 69 6.24 -7.60 7.24
N ASN A 70 7.35 -8.03 6.63
CA ASN A 70 7.71 -7.65 5.27
C ASN A 70 6.70 -8.15 4.23
N ASP A 71 6.23 -9.40 4.34
CA ASP A 71 5.18 -9.94 3.46
C ASP A 71 3.88 -9.12 3.59
N ALA A 72 3.49 -8.76 4.80
CA ALA A 72 2.30 -7.96 5.05
C ALA A 72 2.45 -6.53 4.51
N ALA A 73 3.61 -5.91 4.75
CA ALA A 73 3.94 -4.59 4.24
C ALA A 73 3.91 -4.54 2.71
N PHE A 74 4.51 -5.52 2.04
CA PHE A 74 4.48 -5.65 0.59
C PHE A 74 3.04 -5.73 0.06
N LYS A 75 2.16 -6.50 0.71
CA LYS A 75 0.74 -6.55 0.34
C LYS A 75 0.02 -5.22 0.48
N GLN A 76 0.41 -4.37 1.44
CA GLN A 76 -0.19 -3.03 1.56
C GLN A 76 0.25 -2.12 0.41
N THR A 77 1.50 -2.21 -0.03
CA THR A 77 1.98 -1.48 -1.22
C THR A 77 1.36 -1.98 -2.52
N GLU A 78 1.09 -3.28 -2.64
CA GLU A 78 0.34 -3.82 -3.78
C GLU A 78 -1.07 -3.21 -3.85
N LYS A 79 -1.76 -3.06 -2.72
CA LYS A 79 -3.08 -2.41 -2.68
C LYS A 79 -3.05 -0.94 -3.09
N ILE A 80 -1.95 -0.22 -2.79
CA ILE A 80 -1.76 1.16 -3.26
C ILE A 80 -1.73 1.19 -4.80
N LEU A 81 -0.90 0.32 -5.39
CA LEU A 81 -0.80 0.21 -6.86
C LEU A 81 -2.11 -0.25 -7.48
N GLU A 82 -2.81 -1.20 -6.85
CA GLU A 82 -4.13 -1.66 -7.27
C GLU A 82 -5.17 -0.53 -7.24
N SER A 83 -5.17 0.30 -6.19
CA SER A 83 -6.07 1.45 -6.06
C SER A 83 -5.83 2.45 -7.19
N ILE A 84 -4.56 2.80 -7.45
CA ILE A 84 -4.17 3.71 -8.55
C ILE A 84 -4.61 3.12 -9.91
N SER A 85 -4.38 1.84 -10.13
CA SER A 85 -4.76 1.14 -11.37
C SER A 85 -6.27 1.13 -11.60
N LYS A 86 -7.07 0.90 -10.55
CA LYS A 86 -8.54 0.93 -10.64
C LYS A 86 -9.09 2.33 -10.88
N ILE A 87 -8.47 3.37 -10.31
CA ILE A 87 -8.80 4.77 -10.62
C ILE A 87 -8.52 5.03 -12.11
N HIS A 88 -7.34 4.62 -12.60
CA HIS A 88 -6.97 4.78 -14.00
C HIS A 88 -7.99 4.12 -14.95
N PHE A 89 -8.29 2.84 -14.72
CA PHE A 89 -9.25 2.11 -15.54
C PHE A 89 -10.64 2.77 -15.53
N SER A 90 -11.15 3.10 -14.34
CA SER A 90 -12.48 3.71 -14.23
C SER A 90 -12.54 5.11 -14.83
N SER A 91 -11.48 5.91 -14.70
CA SER A 91 -11.38 7.22 -15.34
C SER A 91 -11.43 7.14 -16.86
N ARG A 92 -10.84 6.09 -17.45
CA ARG A 92 -10.86 5.85 -18.89
C ARG A 92 -12.25 5.46 -19.39
N VAL A 93 -12.97 4.60 -18.67
CA VAL A 93 -14.37 4.27 -19.02
C VAL A 93 -15.24 5.53 -18.99
N ILE A 94 -15.06 6.39 -17.97
CA ILE A 94 -15.78 7.67 -17.90
C ILE A 94 -15.40 8.59 -19.06
N LEU A 95 -14.13 8.62 -19.46
CA LEU A 95 -13.70 9.40 -20.63
C LEU A 95 -14.45 8.96 -21.90
N ASP A 96 -14.52 7.65 -22.14
CA ASP A 96 -15.20 7.10 -23.32
C ASP A 96 -16.70 7.49 -23.31
N ASP A 97 -17.35 7.41 -22.14
CA ASP A 97 -18.74 7.85 -21.99
C ASP A 97 -18.90 9.37 -22.16
N CYS A 98 -17.94 10.18 -21.68
CA CYS A 98 -17.94 11.63 -21.85
C CYS A 98 -17.77 12.03 -23.32
N ASN A 99 -16.92 11.33 -24.07
CA ASN A 99 -16.71 11.59 -25.50
C ASN A 99 -18.04 11.44 -26.24
N LEU A 100 -18.75 10.33 -26.01
CA LEU A 100 -20.07 10.09 -26.61
C LEU A 100 -21.11 11.14 -26.21
N ILE A 101 -21.13 11.58 -24.96
CA ILE A 101 -22.05 12.66 -24.52
C ILE A 101 -21.72 13.99 -25.19
N SER A 102 -20.44 14.23 -25.47
CA SER A 102 -19.98 15.48 -26.09
C SER A 102 -20.19 15.53 -27.61
N GLU A 103 -20.59 14.42 -28.24
CA GLU A 103 -20.87 14.33 -29.68
C GLU A 103 -22.12 15.13 -30.07
N SER A 104 -22.02 15.88 -31.16
CA SER A 104 -23.15 16.64 -31.73
C SER A 104 -24.28 15.74 -32.21
N ASP A 105 -23.95 14.52 -32.61
CA ASP A 105 -24.90 13.55 -33.18
C ASP A 105 -25.86 13.02 -32.12
N LEU A 106 -25.42 12.93 -30.86
CA LEU A 106 -26.30 12.59 -29.75
C LEU A 106 -27.37 13.67 -29.52
N ILE A 107 -26.99 14.95 -29.62
CA ILE A 107 -27.95 16.07 -29.49
C ILE A 107 -28.98 16.04 -30.62
N SER A 108 -28.51 15.86 -31.85
CA SER A 108 -29.38 15.85 -33.03
C SER A 108 -30.35 14.68 -32.97
N ALA A 109 -29.90 13.52 -32.46
CA ALA A 109 -30.75 12.37 -32.20
C ALA A 109 -31.78 12.63 -31.08
N ILE A 110 -31.39 13.27 -29.97
CA ILE A 110 -32.31 13.63 -28.87
C ILE A 110 -33.37 14.64 -29.30
N HIS A 111 -33.05 15.57 -30.20
CA HIS A 111 -33.99 16.56 -30.73
C HIS A 111 -34.68 16.11 -32.03
N SER A 112 -34.48 14.84 -32.43
CA SER A 112 -35.10 14.29 -33.63
C SER A 112 -36.62 14.28 -33.50
N ARG A 113 -37.31 14.62 -34.60
CA ARG A 113 -38.77 14.48 -34.73
C ARG A 113 -39.21 13.02 -34.91
N ILE A 114 -38.27 12.11 -35.14
CA ILE A 114 -38.53 10.68 -35.27
C ILE A 114 -38.49 10.07 -33.86
N GLU A 115 -39.66 9.71 -33.34
CA GLU A 115 -39.84 9.22 -31.95
C GLU A 115 -38.90 8.06 -31.60
N SER A 116 -38.75 7.08 -32.50
CA SER A 116 -37.89 5.92 -32.26
C SER A 116 -36.39 6.24 -32.20
N ILE A 117 -35.96 7.36 -32.80
CA ILE A 117 -34.57 7.85 -32.70
C ILE A 117 -34.39 8.63 -31.40
N ASN A 118 -35.37 9.48 -31.08
CA ASN A 118 -35.40 10.27 -29.87
C ASN A 118 -35.31 9.39 -28.61
N GLU A 119 -36.18 8.38 -28.50
CA GLU A 119 -36.24 7.49 -27.34
C GLU A 119 -34.96 6.65 -27.19
N ARG A 120 -34.41 6.13 -28.30
CA ARG A 120 -33.11 5.42 -28.27
C ARG A 120 -31.96 6.30 -27.80
N ALA A 121 -31.94 7.57 -28.21
CA ALA A 121 -30.90 8.50 -27.80
C ALA A 121 -31.00 8.87 -26.31
N LYS A 122 -32.22 9.03 -25.79
CA LYS A 122 -32.47 9.22 -24.35
C LYS A 122 -32.06 8.00 -23.53
N GLU A 123 -32.38 6.80 -24.00
CA GLU A 123 -32.00 5.54 -23.36
C GLU A 123 -30.47 5.40 -23.32
N ALA A 124 -29.79 5.65 -24.44
CA ALA A 124 -28.33 5.67 -24.50
C ALA A 124 -27.73 6.68 -23.52
N LEU A 125 -28.24 7.91 -23.48
CA LEU A 125 -27.77 8.93 -22.53
C LEU A 125 -27.97 8.50 -21.07
N HIS A 126 -29.11 7.88 -20.75
CA HIS A 126 -29.39 7.35 -19.43
C HIS A 126 -28.41 6.24 -19.03
N ASP A 127 -28.12 5.30 -19.94
CA ASP A 127 -27.17 4.23 -19.71
C ASP A 127 -25.75 4.75 -19.48
N LYS A 128 -25.35 5.79 -20.22
CA LYS A 128 -24.08 6.49 -20.02
C LYS A 128 -24.02 7.21 -18.68
N SER A 129 -25.10 7.89 -18.28
CA SER A 129 -25.20 8.50 -16.95
C SER A 129 -25.03 7.45 -15.83
N LYS A 130 -25.65 6.28 -16.00
CA LYS A 130 -25.56 5.17 -15.04
C LYS A 130 -24.15 4.58 -14.99
N SER A 131 -23.51 4.40 -16.15
CA SER A 131 -22.12 3.95 -16.27
C SER A 131 -21.15 4.91 -15.57
N ILE A 132 -21.25 6.21 -15.88
CA ILE A 132 -20.48 7.27 -15.23
C ILE A 132 -20.68 7.22 -13.72
N GLY A 133 -21.93 7.10 -13.24
CA GLY A 133 -22.21 7.00 -11.80
C GLY A 133 -21.52 5.81 -11.14
N LYS A 134 -21.54 4.63 -11.76
CA LYS A 134 -20.86 3.43 -11.26
C LYS A 134 -19.35 3.62 -11.19
N HIS A 135 -18.73 4.10 -12.27
CA HIS A 135 -17.28 4.27 -12.32
C HIS A 135 -16.78 5.44 -11.45
N THR A 136 -17.61 6.47 -11.25
CA THR A 136 -17.33 7.56 -10.31
C THR A 136 -17.27 7.04 -8.87
N GLN A 137 -18.21 6.15 -8.49
CA GLN A 137 -18.19 5.51 -7.18
C GLN A 137 -16.91 4.67 -6.98
N ILE A 138 -16.48 3.92 -8.00
CA ILE A 138 -15.23 3.15 -7.93
C ILE A 138 -14.03 4.09 -7.75
N CYS A 139 -13.94 5.17 -8.53
CA CYS A 139 -12.88 6.17 -8.37
C CYS A 139 -12.86 6.74 -6.95
N ASN A 140 -14.03 7.06 -6.39
CA ASN A 140 -14.13 7.60 -5.03
C ASN A 140 -13.68 6.60 -3.96
N GLU A 141 -14.15 5.36 -4.05
CA GLU A 141 -13.75 4.31 -3.11
C GLU A 141 -12.24 4.03 -3.16
N MET A 142 -11.69 3.90 -4.37
CA MET A 142 -10.25 3.63 -4.54
C MET A 142 -9.39 4.84 -4.14
N ASN A 143 -9.88 6.06 -4.36
CA ASN A 143 -9.18 7.26 -3.90
C ASN A 143 -9.16 7.36 -2.37
N LEU A 144 -10.26 6.98 -1.71
CA LEU A 144 -10.31 6.89 -0.25
C LEU A 144 -9.36 5.79 0.28
N GLN A 145 -9.36 4.62 -0.36
CA GLN A 145 -8.41 3.55 -0.01
C GLN A 145 -6.96 3.99 -0.19
N LEU A 146 -6.65 4.71 -1.28
CA LEU A 146 -5.32 5.25 -1.53
C LEU A 146 -4.90 6.23 -0.43
N GLN A 147 -5.79 7.13 0.01
CA GLN A 147 -5.53 8.06 1.13
C GLN A 147 -5.23 7.31 2.43
N ILE A 148 -6.07 6.32 2.77
CA ILE A 148 -5.89 5.51 3.98
C ILE A 148 -4.54 4.79 3.90
N LEU A 149 -4.30 4.00 2.86
CA LEU A 149 -3.08 3.20 2.72
C LEU A 149 -1.81 4.07 2.73
N THR A 150 -1.85 5.26 2.12
CA THR A 150 -0.73 6.20 2.15
C THR A 150 -0.45 6.71 3.57
N TYR A 151 -1.48 6.97 4.36
CA TYR A 151 -1.34 7.33 5.77
C TYR A 151 -0.83 6.15 6.63
N GLU A 152 -1.17 4.92 6.26
CA GLU A 152 -0.76 3.72 6.99
C GLU A 152 0.68 3.26 6.69
N LEU A 153 1.32 3.73 5.62
CA LEU A 153 2.69 3.35 5.23
C LEU A 153 3.70 3.35 6.40
N PRO A 154 3.78 4.39 7.26
CA PRO A 154 4.73 4.42 8.37
C PRO A 154 4.46 3.33 9.42
N MET A 155 3.20 2.92 9.62
CA MET A 155 2.85 1.86 10.58
C MET A 155 3.43 0.50 10.16
N TRP A 156 3.55 0.29 8.84
CA TRP A 156 4.15 -0.91 8.26
C TRP A 156 5.66 -0.80 8.06
N ASN A 157 6.29 0.26 8.56
CA ASN A 157 7.71 0.58 8.34
C ASN A 157 8.06 0.66 6.84
N ILE A 158 7.10 1.10 6.03
CA ILE A 158 7.28 1.33 4.60
C ILE A 158 7.58 2.81 4.39
N LYS A 159 8.55 3.09 3.53
CA LYS A 159 8.91 4.44 3.14
C LYS A 159 8.79 4.57 1.63
N LEU A 160 8.37 5.74 1.18
CA LEU A 160 8.48 6.13 -0.21
C LEU A 160 9.94 6.45 -0.52
N LYS A 161 10.36 6.18 -1.75
CA LYS A 161 11.75 6.30 -2.19
C LYS A 161 12.32 7.71 -2.01
N ASN A 162 11.49 8.72 -2.27
CA ASN A 162 11.85 10.13 -2.18
C ASN A 162 10.60 10.99 -1.94
N GLU A 163 10.79 12.28 -1.64
CA GLU A 163 9.67 13.23 -1.48
C GLU A 163 8.88 13.43 -2.78
N GLU A 164 9.51 13.25 -3.95
CA GLU A 164 8.83 13.32 -5.24
C GLU A 164 7.71 12.27 -5.35
N MET A 165 7.95 11.01 -4.95
CA MET A 165 6.93 9.96 -4.99
C MET A 165 5.75 10.27 -4.07
N LYS A 166 6.01 10.90 -2.93
CA LYS A 166 4.97 11.37 -2.02
C LYS A 166 4.12 12.47 -2.64
N ILE A 167 4.77 13.43 -3.29
CA ILE A 167 4.08 14.49 -4.04
C ILE A 167 3.24 13.88 -5.18
N ASN A 168 3.78 12.92 -5.91
CA ASN A 168 3.06 12.24 -7.00
C ASN A 168 1.79 11.52 -6.50
N ILE A 169 1.88 10.77 -5.41
CA ILE A 169 0.70 10.12 -4.79
C ILE A 169 -0.32 11.17 -4.33
N LEU A 170 0.12 12.26 -3.69
CA LEU A 170 -0.77 13.34 -3.27
C LEU A 170 -1.44 14.04 -4.46
N ASN A 171 -0.72 14.22 -5.55
CA ASN A 171 -1.22 14.80 -6.79
C ASN A 171 -2.27 13.90 -7.44
N ILE A 172 -2.09 12.57 -7.43
CA ILE A 172 -3.12 11.61 -7.85
C ILE A 172 -4.38 11.76 -6.99
N ILE A 173 -4.22 11.80 -5.66
CA ILE A 173 -5.35 11.93 -4.73
C ILE A 173 -6.14 13.21 -5.02
N THR A 174 -5.42 14.33 -5.18
CA THR A 174 -6.02 15.65 -5.38
C THR A 174 -6.68 15.77 -6.76
N SER A 175 -6.05 15.26 -7.83
CA SER A 175 -6.65 15.28 -9.16
C SER A 175 -7.85 14.33 -9.25
N ALA A 176 -7.81 13.17 -8.57
CA ALA A 176 -8.95 12.25 -8.49
C ALA A 176 -10.17 12.91 -7.83
N VAL A 177 -9.99 13.65 -6.72
CA VAL A 177 -11.10 14.40 -6.09
C VAL A 177 -11.75 15.39 -7.06
N LYS A 178 -10.94 16.18 -7.77
CA LYS A 178 -11.46 17.16 -8.74
C LYS A 178 -12.19 16.48 -9.91
N PHE A 179 -11.63 15.38 -10.41
CA PHE A 179 -12.24 14.58 -11.46
C PHE A 179 -13.60 14.01 -11.02
N ILE A 180 -13.67 13.42 -9.82
CA ILE A 180 -14.90 12.86 -9.24
C ILE A 180 -15.99 13.94 -9.10
N ASP A 181 -15.66 15.13 -8.58
CA ASP A 181 -16.62 16.23 -8.43
C ASP A 181 -17.25 16.64 -9.78
N HIS A 182 -16.45 16.66 -10.85
CA HIS A 182 -16.97 16.96 -12.19
C HIS A 182 -17.81 15.82 -12.76
N CYS A 183 -17.48 14.56 -12.46
CA CYS A 183 -18.32 13.43 -12.84
C CYS A 183 -19.68 13.46 -12.11
N ASP A 184 -19.69 13.83 -10.83
CA ASP A 184 -20.93 13.98 -10.06
C ASP A 184 -21.77 15.18 -10.54
N LYS A 185 -21.14 16.28 -10.95
CA LYS A 185 -21.82 17.39 -11.64
C LYS A 185 -22.42 16.94 -12.96
N LEU A 186 -21.67 16.20 -13.79
CA LEU A 186 -22.14 15.66 -15.07
C LEU A 186 -23.38 14.78 -14.86
N LYS A 187 -23.29 13.82 -13.94
CA LYS A 187 -24.41 12.93 -13.59
C LYS A 187 -25.66 13.71 -13.19
N ARG A 188 -25.53 14.70 -12.31
CA ARG A 188 -26.66 15.55 -11.89
C ARG A 188 -27.30 16.24 -13.09
N LYS A 189 -26.49 16.80 -13.98
CA LYS A 189 -26.96 17.57 -15.13
C LYS A 189 -27.61 16.72 -16.20
N THR A 190 -27.09 15.51 -16.41
CA THR A 190 -27.75 14.51 -17.25
C THR A 190 -29.10 14.09 -16.67
N ASN A 191 -29.22 13.93 -15.35
CA ASN A 191 -30.48 13.60 -14.69
C ASN A 191 -31.50 14.75 -14.71
N GLU A 192 -31.03 16.00 -14.63
CA GLU A 192 -31.84 17.22 -14.80
C GLU A 192 -32.28 17.43 -16.26
N LYS A 193 -31.80 16.62 -17.20
CA LYS A 193 -31.99 16.76 -18.66
C LYS A 193 -31.44 18.08 -19.22
N ASP A 194 -30.47 18.68 -18.52
CA ASP A 194 -29.74 19.88 -18.94
C ASP A 194 -28.58 19.49 -19.86
N LEU A 195 -28.91 19.11 -21.10
CA LEU A 195 -27.96 18.52 -22.04
C LEU A 195 -26.83 19.48 -22.43
N HIS A 196 -27.13 20.77 -22.62
CA HIS A 196 -26.11 21.76 -22.97
C HIS A 196 -25.04 21.88 -21.89
N HIS A 197 -25.45 21.91 -20.62
CA HIS A 197 -24.51 21.99 -19.51
C HIS A 197 -23.79 20.65 -19.27
N ALA A 198 -24.49 19.52 -19.43
CA ALA A 198 -23.86 18.20 -19.38
C ALA A 198 -22.72 18.08 -20.41
N MET A 199 -22.93 18.52 -21.64
CA MET A 199 -21.88 18.54 -22.66
C MET A 199 -20.70 19.46 -22.32
N SER A 200 -20.98 20.63 -21.75
CA SER A 200 -19.92 21.55 -21.30
C SER A 200 -19.03 20.85 -20.27
N ILE A 201 -19.65 20.21 -19.27
CA ILE A 201 -18.92 19.46 -18.24
C ILE A 201 -18.17 18.28 -18.85
N SER A 202 -18.77 17.52 -19.77
CA SER A 202 -18.07 16.42 -20.45
C SER A 202 -16.81 16.91 -21.17
N ARG A 203 -16.87 18.07 -21.86
CA ARG A 203 -15.69 18.66 -22.49
C ARG A 203 -14.63 19.10 -21.50
N GLU A 204 -15.02 19.65 -20.35
CA GLU A 204 -14.08 19.98 -19.27
C GLU A 204 -13.39 18.73 -18.72
N ILE A 205 -14.14 17.63 -18.54
CA ILE A 205 -13.58 16.35 -18.11
C ILE A 205 -12.56 15.85 -19.13
N ILE A 206 -12.92 15.84 -20.42
CA ILE A 206 -12.07 15.35 -21.52
C ILE A 206 -10.78 16.18 -21.64
N ASN A 207 -10.90 17.51 -21.61
CA ASN A 207 -9.80 18.40 -21.97
C ASN A 207 -8.94 18.83 -20.77
N HIS A 208 -9.47 18.75 -19.55
CA HIS A 208 -8.80 19.28 -18.37
C HIS A 208 -8.61 18.24 -17.28
N TYR A 209 -9.69 17.67 -16.75
CA TYR A 209 -9.59 16.84 -15.54
C TYR A 209 -9.01 15.45 -15.78
N HIS A 210 -9.43 14.78 -16.85
CA HIS A 210 -8.92 13.45 -17.19
C HIS A 210 -7.43 13.47 -17.56
N PRO A 211 -6.93 14.36 -18.44
CA PRO A 211 -5.51 14.42 -18.77
C PRO A 211 -4.61 14.66 -17.55
N ILE A 212 -4.98 15.59 -16.66
CA ILE A 212 -4.22 15.87 -15.43
C ILE A 212 -4.18 14.64 -14.51
N LEU A 213 -5.32 13.95 -14.34
CA LEU A 213 -5.37 12.73 -13.54
C LEU A 213 -4.46 11.64 -14.12
N VAL A 214 -4.54 11.41 -15.44
CA VAL A 214 -3.72 10.39 -16.12
C VAL A 214 -2.24 10.73 -16.08
N GLU A 215 -1.86 11.99 -16.23
CA GLU A 215 -0.47 12.44 -16.09
C GLU A 215 0.10 12.07 -14.72
N HIS A 216 -0.61 12.40 -13.64
CA HIS A 216 -0.19 12.05 -12.29
C HIS A 216 -0.16 10.53 -12.07
N ILE A 217 -1.13 9.78 -12.59
CA ILE A 217 -1.14 8.31 -12.50
C ILE A 217 0.07 7.71 -13.22
N ASN A 218 0.38 8.18 -14.43
CA ASN A 218 1.49 7.68 -15.22
C ASN A 218 2.85 7.94 -14.56
N SER A 219 2.96 8.97 -13.72
CA SER A 219 4.18 9.22 -12.92
C SER A 219 4.51 8.09 -11.93
N ILE A 220 3.53 7.24 -11.59
CA ILE A 220 3.69 6.09 -10.69
C ILE A 220 3.61 4.77 -11.45
N VAL A 221 2.60 4.57 -12.32
CA VAL A 221 2.33 3.27 -12.95
C VAL A 221 3.42 2.83 -13.94
N THR A 222 4.21 3.78 -14.46
CA THR A 222 5.33 3.48 -15.36
C THR A 222 6.62 3.07 -14.63
N LYS A 223 6.65 3.20 -13.29
CA LYS A 223 7.83 2.93 -12.47
C LYS A 223 7.83 1.50 -11.93
N GLN A 224 9.02 0.95 -11.74
CA GLN A 224 9.18 -0.31 -11.01
C GLN A 224 8.96 -0.11 -9.51
N TYR A 225 8.62 -1.19 -8.80
CA TYR A 225 8.35 -1.16 -7.36
C TYR A 225 9.47 -0.49 -6.54
N GLU A 226 10.73 -0.80 -6.85
CA GLU A 226 11.92 -0.30 -6.14
C GLU A 226 12.21 1.19 -6.35
N GLU A 227 11.58 1.78 -7.37
CA GLU A 227 11.63 3.21 -7.66
C GLU A 227 10.57 3.98 -6.86
N ILE A 228 9.51 3.30 -6.40
CA ILE A 228 8.39 3.91 -5.68
C ILE A 228 8.59 3.74 -4.17
N PHE A 229 8.94 2.53 -3.73
CA PHE A 229 9.04 2.16 -2.32
C PHE A 229 10.48 1.80 -1.95
N GLU A 230 10.89 2.17 -0.73
CA GLU A 230 12.11 1.62 -0.15
C GLU A 230 11.88 0.16 0.24
N PRO A 231 12.87 -0.73 0.01
CA PRO A 231 12.80 -2.09 0.53
C PRO A 231 12.72 -2.03 2.06
N VAL A 232 11.81 -2.82 2.63
CA VAL A 232 11.66 -2.93 4.09
C VAL A 232 12.90 -3.62 4.65
N THR A 233 13.91 -2.82 4.99
CA THR A 233 15.14 -3.32 5.60
C THR A 233 14.84 -3.75 7.03
N SER A 234 15.14 -5.01 7.34
CA SER A 234 15.12 -5.49 8.72
C SER A 234 15.98 -4.57 9.59
N PRO A 235 15.54 -4.24 10.82
CA PRO A 235 16.30 -3.39 11.74
C PRO A 235 17.66 -3.98 12.15
N SER A 236 18.05 -5.17 11.66
CA SER A 236 19.34 -5.81 11.97
C SER A 236 20.56 -5.09 11.38
N LYS A 237 20.40 -4.11 10.48
CA LYS A 237 21.54 -3.39 9.88
C LYS A 237 22.10 -2.23 10.72
N LYS A 238 21.51 -1.90 11.88
CA LYS A 238 21.98 -0.81 12.76
C LYS A 238 22.73 -1.26 14.03
N VAL A 239 23.12 -2.53 14.12
CA VAL A 239 23.95 -3.03 15.24
C VAL A 239 25.31 -3.48 14.69
N SER A 240 26.03 -2.55 14.06
CA SER A 240 27.43 -2.73 13.69
C SER A 240 28.05 -1.36 13.34
N GLU A 241 28.03 -0.44 14.29
CA GLU A 241 29.02 0.63 14.45
C GLU A 241 29.30 0.80 15.95
#